data_AF-A0A352BTI3-F1
#
_entry.id   AF-A0A352BTI3-F1
#
_cell.length_a   1.000
_cell.length_b   1.000
_cell.length_c   1.000
_cell.angle_alpha   90.00
_cell.angle_beta   90.00
_cell.angle_gamma   90.00
#
_symmetry.space_group_name_H-M   'P 1'
#
loop_
_entity.id
_entity.type
_entity.pdbx_description
1 polymer ?
#
loop_
_entity_poly.entity_id
_entity_poly.type
_entity_poly.pdbx_seq_one_letter_code
_entity_poly.pdbx_strand_id
1 'polypeptide(L)'
;PEMLFSDVATAFGRKFVATPTERSFLAQMIYYGKLLYLKDLWLPEMTDADKIGFTPQEYDWAIENEYFIWQYFLTQEYLFSTNSRLKNRFIDPAPYSKFNLELDNETPGMIGQWIGWQIVRQYMRNNPISVTDLMKLPAQELYNGAQYKPAK
;
A
#
# COMPACT_ATOMS: atom_id res chain seq x y z
N PRO A 1 21.22 -2.49 7.85
CA PRO A 1 20.85 -2.19 9.26
C PRO A 1 19.46 -1.56 9.39
N GLU A 2 19.13 -0.60 8.50
CA GLU A 2 17.84 0.11 8.50
C GLU A 2 16.64 -0.80 8.16
N MET A 3 16.79 -1.70 7.19
CA MET A 3 15.76 -2.70 6.85
C MET A 3 15.28 -3.53 8.06
N LEU A 4 16.17 -3.79 9.03
CA LEU A 4 15.81 -4.56 10.23
C LEU A 4 14.72 -3.86 11.05
N PHE A 5 14.79 -2.54 11.21
CA PHE A 5 13.77 -1.78 11.94
C PHE A 5 12.44 -1.80 11.20
N SER A 6 12.46 -1.67 9.87
CA SER A 6 11.29 -1.76 9.00
C SER A 6 10.61 -3.15 9.10
N ASP A 7 11.40 -4.22 9.12
CA ASP A 7 10.92 -5.59 9.26
C ASP A 7 10.32 -5.86 10.64
N VAL A 8 11.00 -5.43 11.70
CA VAL A 8 10.50 -5.55 13.09
C VAL A 8 9.20 -4.78 13.27
N ALA A 9 9.12 -3.55 12.75
CA ALA A 9 7.90 -2.76 12.76
C ALA A 9 6.77 -3.49 12.03
N THR A 10 7.04 -4.07 10.85
CA THR A 10 6.03 -4.88 10.13
C THR A 10 5.56 -6.06 10.97
N ALA A 11 6.49 -6.83 11.54
CA ALA A 11 6.18 -8.01 12.35
C ALA A 11 5.35 -7.66 13.59
N PHE A 12 5.66 -6.53 14.24
CA PHE A 12 4.91 -6.03 15.38
C PHE A 12 3.53 -5.49 14.97
N GLY A 13 3.45 -4.75 13.87
CA GLY A 13 2.21 -4.17 13.32
C GLY A 13 1.14 -5.20 13.00
N ARG A 14 1.53 -6.40 12.56
CA ARG A 14 0.59 -7.52 12.30
C ARG A 14 -0.23 -7.94 13.53
N LYS A 15 0.21 -7.60 14.75
CA LYS A 15 -0.56 -7.85 15.98
C LYS A 15 -1.70 -6.85 16.19
N PHE A 16 -1.64 -5.69 15.54
CA PHE A 16 -2.61 -4.60 15.69
C PHE A 16 -3.55 -4.49 14.49
N VAL A 17 -3.06 -4.74 13.28
CA VAL A 17 -3.87 -4.70 12.06
C VAL A 17 -4.69 -5.98 11.96
N ALA A 18 -6.01 -5.85 11.96
CA ALA A 18 -6.89 -6.99 11.72
C ALA A 18 -6.61 -7.58 10.33
N THR A 19 -6.35 -8.89 10.27
CA THR A 19 -6.22 -9.59 8.99
C THR A 19 -7.54 -9.47 8.22
N PRO A 20 -7.52 -9.07 6.95
CA PRO A 20 -8.73 -8.91 6.17
C PRO A 20 -9.46 -10.25 6.04
N THR A 21 -10.73 -10.27 6.43
CA THR A 21 -11.64 -11.41 6.22
C THR A 21 -12.01 -11.55 4.74
N GLU A 22 -12.07 -10.41 4.04
CA GLU A 22 -12.32 -10.32 2.62
C GLU A 22 -11.05 -10.60 1.79
N ARG A 23 -11.22 -11.30 0.67
CA ARG A 23 -10.14 -11.65 -0.25
C ARG A 23 -9.96 -10.64 -1.39
N SER A 24 -10.65 -9.50 -1.33
CA SER A 24 -10.57 -8.48 -2.37
C SER A 24 -9.17 -7.88 -2.45
N PHE A 25 -8.75 -7.49 -3.65
CA PHE A 25 -7.47 -6.82 -3.87
C PHE A 25 -7.36 -5.54 -3.03
N LEU A 26 -8.44 -4.76 -2.94
CA LEU A 26 -8.55 -3.59 -2.07
C LEU A 26 -8.27 -3.94 -0.61
N ALA A 27 -8.88 -5.00 -0.06
CA ALA A 27 -8.64 -5.40 1.31
C ALA A 27 -7.18 -5.77 1.57
N GLN A 28 -6.51 -6.41 0.60
CA GLN A 28 -5.07 -6.66 0.68
C GLN A 28 -4.26 -5.36 0.65
N MET A 29 -4.51 -4.46 -0.30
CA MET A 29 -3.83 -3.16 -0.38
C MET A 29 -3.96 -2.38 0.95
N ILE A 30 -5.17 -2.26 1.48
CA ILE A 30 -5.42 -1.52 2.72
C ILE A 30 -4.76 -2.18 3.92
N TYR A 31 -4.75 -3.52 4.01
CA TYR A 31 -4.06 -4.23 5.08
C TYR A 31 -2.57 -3.86 5.15
N TYR A 32 -1.86 -3.93 4.01
CA TYR A 32 -0.45 -3.53 3.96
C TYR A 32 -0.27 -2.02 4.11
N GLY A 33 -1.19 -1.21 3.58
CA GLY A 33 -1.21 0.24 3.77
C GLY A 33 -1.29 0.66 5.24
N LYS A 34 -2.08 -0.05 6.05
CA LYS A 34 -2.15 0.16 7.51
C LYS A 34 -0.85 -0.21 8.21
N LEU A 35 -0.19 -1.28 7.79
CA LEU A 35 1.13 -1.66 8.32
C LEU A 35 2.17 -0.58 8.02
N LEU A 36 2.19 -0.05 6.79
CA LEU A 36 3.08 1.04 6.40
C LEU A 36 2.74 2.35 7.14
N TYR A 37 1.46 2.63 7.36
CA TYR A 37 1.05 3.79 8.18
C TYR A 37 1.50 3.66 9.64
N LEU A 38 1.51 2.45 10.23
CA LEU A 38 2.12 2.28 11.55
C LEU A 38 3.62 2.58 11.54
N LYS A 39 4.34 2.28 10.46
CA LYS A 39 5.75 2.68 10.31
C LYS A 39 5.92 4.19 10.23
N ASP A 40 4.98 4.93 9.64
CA ASP A 40 5.02 6.41 9.70
C ASP A 40 5.05 6.94 11.12
N LEU A 41 4.29 6.29 12.01
CA LEU A 41 4.18 6.70 13.41
C LEU A 41 5.39 6.23 14.23
N TRP A 42 5.91 5.04 13.96
CA TRP A 42 6.95 4.42 14.78
C TRP A 42 8.37 4.76 14.33
N LEU A 43 8.56 5.04 13.04
CA LEU A 43 9.86 5.30 12.42
C LEU A 43 9.84 6.67 11.71
N PRO A 44 9.56 7.77 12.42
CA PRO A 44 9.42 9.09 11.80
C PRO A 44 10.71 9.60 11.13
N GLU A 45 11.87 9.18 11.64
CA GLU A 45 13.19 9.55 11.10
C GLU A 45 13.62 8.68 9.91
N MET A 46 12.89 7.60 9.61
CA MET A 46 13.20 6.71 8.50
C MET A 46 12.60 7.25 7.20
N THR A 47 13.34 7.12 6.09
CA THR A 47 12.81 7.54 4.79
C THR A 47 11.62 6.68 4.38
N ASP A 48 10.71 7.26 3.59
CA ASP A 48 9.55 6.51 3.10
C ASP A 48 9.96 5.35 2.18
N ALA A 49 11.05 5.50 1.42
CA ALA A 49 11.64 4.44 0.61
C ALA A 49 12.06 3.25 1.49
N ASP A 50 12.78 3.48 2.59
CA ASP A 50 13.22 2.39 3.48
C ASP A 50 12.06 1.75 4.27
N LYS A 51 11.01 2.54 4.60
CA LYS A 51 9.79 2.00 5.24
C LYS A 51 9.10 0.96 4.37
N ILE A 52 9.04 1.19 3.06
CA ILE A 52 8.42 0.24 2.11
C ILE A 52 9.43 -0.77 1.53
N GLY A 53 10.73 -0.51 1.71
CA GLY A 53 11.81 -1.36 1.20
C GLY A 53 12.14 -1.10 -0.27
N PHE A 54 11.88 0.11 -0.76
CA PHE A 54 12.24 0.57 -2.10
C PHE A 54 13.63 1.22 -2.08
N THR A 55 14.32 1.16 -3.21
CA THR A 55 15.40 2.11 -3.50
C THR A 55 14.82 3.53 -3.66
N PRO A 56 15.63 4.60 -3.48
CA PRO A 56 15.18 5.95 -3.75
C PRO A 56 14.60 6.13 -5.16
N GLN A 57 15.18 5.48 -6.17
CA GLN A 57 14.72 5.54 -7.55
C GLN A 57 13.35 4.86 -7.75
N GLU A 58 13.14 3.69 -7.13
CA GLU A 58 11.84 3.02 -7.14
C GLU A 58 10.76 3.85 -6.44
N TYR A 59 11.14 4.52 -5.34
CA TYR A 59 10.25 5.41 -4.61
C TYR A 59 9.83 6.62 -5.43
N ASP A 60 10.80 7.31 -6.06
CA ASP A 60 10.53 8.45 -6.93
C ASP A 60 9.65 8.03 -8.12
N TRP A 61 9.96 6.88 -8.73
CA TRP A 61 9.14 6.32 -9.81
C TRP A 61 7.69 6.06 -9.35
N ALA A 62 7.50 5.51 -8.14
CA ALA A 62 6.18 5.21 -7.61
C ALA A 62 5.35 6.47 -7.36
N ILE A 63 5.99 7.58 -6.98
CA ILE A 63 5.35 8.91 -6.86
C ILE A 63 4.94 9.42 -8.24
N GLU A 64 5.89 9.46 -9.18
CA GLU A 64 5.66 9.99 -10.54
C GLU A 64 4.57 9.22 -11.29
N ASN A 65 4.41 7.93 -10.99
CA ASN A 65 3.48 7.05 -11.68
C ASN A 65 2.21 6.73 -10.87
N GLU A 66 2.03 7.31 -9.68
CA GLU A 66 0.93 7.00 -8.76
C GLU A 66 -0.45 7.10 -9.45
N TYR A 67 -0.65 8.16 -10.23
CA TYR A 67 -1.87 8.37 -11.01
C TYR A 67 -2.11 7.25 -12.03
N PHE A 68 -1.10 6.88 -12.81
CA PHE A 68 -1.22 5.87 -13.86
C PHE A 68 -1.47 4.47 -13.28
N ILE A 69 -0.79 4.13 -12.19
CA ILE A 69 -1.00 2.87 -11.46
C ILE A 69 -2.44 2.79 -10.97
N TRP A 70 -2.93 3.87 -10.34
CA TRP A 70 -4.29 3.93 -9.82
C TRP A 70 -5.34 3.82 -10.93
N GLN A 71 -5.16 4.55 -12.03
CA GLN A 71 -6.04 4.45 -13.20
C GLN A 71 -6.06 3.03 -13.76
N TYR A 72 -4.91 2.38 -13.88
CA TYR A 72 -4.84 1.00 -14.34
C TYR A 72 -5.65 0.05 -13.46
N PHE A 73 -5.54 0.15 -12.12
CA PHE A 73 -6.33 -0.69 -11.20
C PHE A 73 -7.83 -0.45 -11.33
N LEU A 74 -8.25 0.80 -11.58
CA LEU A 74 -9.66 1.13 -11.84
C LEU A 74 -10.14 0.58 -13.18
N THR A 75 -9.40 0.82 -14.27
CA THR A 75 -9.76 0.37 -15.63
C THR A 75 -9.84 -1.15 -15.71
N GLN A 76 -9.00 -1.86 -14.98
CA GLN A 76 -9.02 -3.32 -14.92
C GLN A 76 -10.04 -3.88 -13.90
N GLU A 77 -10.78 -3.00 -13.21
CA GLU A 77 -11.77 -3.36 -12.18
C GLU A 77 -11.17 -4.23 -11.04
N TYR A 78 -9.87 -4.02 -10.74
CA TYR A 78 -9.15 -4.91 -9.84
C TYR A 78 -9.52 -4.75 -8.37
N LEU A 79 -9.95 -3.57 -7.93
CA LEU A 79 -10.17 -3.27 -6.50
C LEU A 79 -11.02 -4.32 -5.78
N PHE A 80 -12.15 -4.68 -6.38
CA PHE A 80 -13.13 -5.61 -5.80
C PHE A 80 -12.89 -7.06 -6.22
N SER A 81 -11.90 -7.30 -7.08
CA SER A 81 -11.56 -8.63 -7.57
C SER A 81 -10.99 -9.49 -6.44
N THR A 82 -11.41 -10.75 -6.40
CA THR A 82 -10.88 -11.78 -5.49
C THR A 82 -9.85 -12.69 -6.18
N ASN A 83 -9.37 -12.30 -7.37
CA ASN A 83 -8.37 -13.05 -8.11
C ASN A 83 -7.04 -13.09 -7.34
N SER A 84 -6.68 -14.27 -6.84
CA SER A 84 -5.48 -14.48 -6.04
C SER A 84 -4.17 -14.13 -6.76
N ARG A 85 -4.16 -14.12 -8.10
CA ARG A 85 -2.99 -13.71 -8.88
C ARG A 85 -2.62 -12.24 -8.69
N LEU A 86 -3.58 -11.38 -8.34
CA LEU A 86 -3.33 -9.95 -8.12
C LEU A 86 -2.39 -9.71 -6.94
N LYS A 87 -2.50 -10.53 -5.90
CA LYS A 87 -1.59 -10.48 -4.75
C LYS A 87 -0.15 -10.74 -5.18
N ASN A 88 0.10 -11.80 -5.94
CA ASN A 88 1.44 -12.12 -6.44
C ASN A 88 1.97 -11.08 -7.44
N ARG A 89 1.09 -10.39 -8.19
CA ARG A 89 1.49 -9.39 -9.19
C ARG A 89 1.85 -8.03 -8.60
N PHE A 90 1.19 -7.63 -7.51
CA PHE A 90 1.25 -6.25 -7.04
C PHE A 90 1.46 -6.10 -5.53
N ILE A 91 1.29 -7.14 -4.71
CA ILE A 91 1.38 -7.04 -3.24
C ILE A 91 2.61 -7.76 -2.71
N ASP A 92 2.85 -8.99 -3.14
CA ASP A 92 3.95 -9.79 -2.60
C ASP A 92 5.31 -9.27 -3.04
N PRO A 93 6.36 -9.45 -2.22
CA PRO A 93 7.72 -9.10 -2.60
C PRO A 93 8.11 -9.76 -3.93
N ALA A 94 8.52 -8.93 -4.88
CA ALA A 94 8.96 -9.33 -6.20
C ALA A 94 9.96 -8.29 -6.72
N PRO A 95 10.84 -8.63 -7.68
CA PRO A 95 11.75 -7.66 -8.28
C PRO A 95 11.03 -6.51 -9.01
N TYR A 96 9.81 -6.76 -9.49
CA TYR A 96 8.97 -5.76 -10.15
C TYR A 96 7.49 -6.16 -10.14
N SER A 97 6.61 -5.19 -10.33
CA SER A 97 5.17 -5.42 -10.47
C SER A 97 4.81 -5.73 -11.93
N LYS A 98 3.85 -6.64 -12.15
CA LYS A 98 3.54 -7.10 -13.52
C LYS A 98 2.28 -6.46 -14.06
N PHE A 99 2.39 -5.45 -14.92
CA PHE A 99 1.27 -4.83 -15.64
C PHE A 99 0.98 -5.52 -16.99
N ASN A 100 1.83 -6.47 -17.39
CA ASN A 100 1.87 -7.10 -18.72
C ASN A 100 2.24 -6.09 -19.82
N LEU A 101 3.17 -5.19 -19.49
CA LEU A 101 3.76 -4.23 -20.42
C LEU A 101 5.23 -4.58 -20.67
N GLU A 102 5.80 -4.08 -21.77
CA GLU A 102 7.21 -4.30 -22.10
C GLU A 102 8.18 -3.74 -21.04
N LEU A 103 7.75 -2.68 -20.34
CA LEU A 103 8.53 -1.96 -19.33
C LEU A 103 8.19 -2.41 -17.88
N ASP A 104 7.58 -3.58 -17.69
CA ASP A 104 7.24 -4.09 -16.35
C ASP A 104 8.46 -4.13 -15.42
N ASN A 105 9.65 -4.40 -15.96
CA ASN A 105 10.92 -4.48 -15.22
C ASN A 105 11.39 -3.15 -14.61
N GLU A 106 10.83 -2.02 -15.02
CA GLU A 106 11.12 -0.70 -14.45
C GLU A 106 10.21 -0.37 -13.26
N THR A 107 9.14 -1.16 -13.05
CA THR A 107 8.20 -0.91 -11.97
C THR A 107 8.72 -1.49 -10.65
N PRO A 108 8.57 -0.78 -9.52
CA PRO A 108 8.89 -1.33 -8.22
C PRO A 108 8.05 -2.58 -7.92
N GLY A 109 8.64 -3.52 -7.18
CA GLY A 109 7.88 -4.56 -6.53
C GLY A 109 6.83 -3.99 -5.56
N MET A 110 5.82 -4.79 -5.19
CA MET A 110 4.87 -4.43 -4.13
C MET A 110 4.09 -3.11 -4.35
N ILE A 111 3.91 -2.65 -5.60
CA ILE A 111 3.28 -1.35 -5.89
C ILE A 111 1.83 -1.21 -5.38
N GLY A 112 1.13 -2.33 -5.18
CA GLY A 112 -0.17 -2.34 -4.52
C GLY A 112 -0.10 -2.01 -3.02
N GLN A 113 1.02 -2.33 -2.34
CA GLN A 113 1.25 -1.87 -0.97
C GLN A 113 1.46 -0.35 -0.93
N TRP A 114 2.21 0.19 -1.90
CA TRP A 114 2.40 1.64 -2.07
C TRP A 114 1.06 2.37 -2.21
N ILE A 115 0.22 1.95 -3.16
CA ILE A 115 -1.11 2.54 -3.35
C ILE A 115 -1.99 2.39 -2.09
N GLY A 116 -1.98 1.21 -1.47
CA GLY A 116 -2.69 0.98 -0.21
C GLY A 116 -2.26 1.96 0.90
N TRP A 117 -0.96 2.25 0.99
CA TRP A 117 -0.41 3.20 1.95
C TRP A 117 -0.86 4.63 1.67
N GLN A 118 -0.86 5.06 0.41
CA GLN A 118 -1.34 6.40 0.04
C GLN A 118 -2.84 6.57 0.32
N ILE A 119 -3.65 5.53 0.08
CA ILE A 119 -5.08 5.56 0.44
C ILE A 119 -5.26 5.74 1.95
N VAL A 120 -4.51 5.00 2.78
CA VAL A 120 -4.58 5.11 4.25
C VAL A 120 -4.11 6.48 4.75
N ARG A 121 -3.01 7.00 4.20
CA ARG A 121 -2.52 8.36 4.50
C ARG A 121 -3.59 9.41 4.15
N GLN A 122 -4.19 9.31 2.97
CA GLN A 122 -5.24 10.23 2.53
C GLN A 122 -6.48 10.15 3.43
N TYR A 123 -6.89 8.95 3.83
CA TYR A 123 -7.99 8.76 4.77
C TYR A 123 -7.74 9.51 6.08
N MET A 124 -6.57 9.32 6.70
CA MET A 124 -6.23 9.93 7.98
C MET A 124 -6.07 11.46 7.90
N ARG A 125 -5.67 11.99 6.74
CA ARG A 125 -5.69 13.45 6.48
C ARG A 125 -7.11 14.00 6.46
N ASN A 126 -8.05 13.26 5.88
CA ASN A 126 -9.44 13.70 5.72
C ASN A 126 -10.32 13.40 6.96
N ASN A 127 -9.94 12.39 7.75
CA ASN A 127 -10.74 11.85 8.85
C ASN A 127 -9.84 11.59 10.06
N PRO A 128 -9.70 12.54 10.99
CA PRO A 128 -8.86 12.36 12.18
C PRO A 128 -9.56 11.43 13.18
N ILE A 129 -9.28 10.13 13.07
CA ILE A 129 -9.70 9.09 14.03
C ILE A 129 -8.51 8.59 14.84
N SER A 130 -8.76 7.78 15.87
CA SER A 130 -7.65 7.15 16.59
C SER A 130 -6.96 6.08 15.72
N VAL A 131 -5.66 5.87 15.95
CA VAL A 131 -4.89 4.82 15.26
C VAL A 131 -5.52 3.44 15.52
N THR A 132 -6.02 3.19 16.73
CA THR A 132 -6.71 1.95 17.09
C THR A 132 -7.97 1.72 16.25
N ASP A 133 -8.74 2.77 15.99
CA ASP A 133 -9.94 2.69 15.16
C ASP A 133 -9.57 2.46 13.69
N LEU A 134 -8.54 3.17 13.19
CA LEU A 134 -8.00 2.96 11.85
C LEU A 134 -7.62 1.49 11.61
N MET A 135 -6.97 0.84 12.57
CA MET A 135 -6.55 -0.55 12.44
C MET A 135 -7.74 -1.52 12.25
N LYS A 136 -8.90 -1.19 12.83
CA LYS A 136 -10.12 -2.01 12.78
C LYS A 136 -11.06 -1.64 11.62
N LEU A 137 -10.89 -0.46 11.03
CA LEU A 137 -11.78 0.06 9.99
C LEU A 137 -11.83 -0.87 8.76
N PRO A 138 -13.01 -1.30 8.28
CA PRO A 138 -13.12 -2.11 7.07
C PRO A 138 -12.48 -1.43 5.85
N ALA A 139 -11.88 -2.22 4.96
CA ALA A 139 -11.16 -1.69 3.80
C ALA A 139 -12.05 -0.86 2.87
N GLN A 140 -13.31 -1.28 2.68
CA GLN A 140 -14.26 -0.56 1.85
C GLN A 140 -14.64 0.80 2.43
N GLU A 141 -14.89 0.85 3.74
CA GLU A 141 -15.25 2.08 4.43
C GLU A 141 -14.08 3.07 4.43
N LEU A 142 -12.87 2.57 4.69
CA LEU A 142 -11.64 3.35 4.60
C LEU A 142 -11.45 3.92 3.19
N TYR A 143 -11.57 3.09 2.16
CA TYR A 143 -11.44 3.54 0.77
C TYR A 143 -12.47 4.63 0.41
N ASN A 144 -13.73 4.42 0.77
CA ASN A 144 -14.80 5.39 0.50
C ASN A 144 -14.54 6.72 1.22
N GLY A 145 -14.10 6.69 2.49
CA GLY A 145 -13.79 7.90 3.25
C GLY A 145 -12.49 8.59 2.85
N ALA A 146 -11.58 7.88 2.17
CA ALA A 146 -10.32 8.45 1.70
C ALA A 146 -10.54 9.46 0.58
N GLN A 147 -11.59 9.28 -0.24
CA GLN A 147 -11.81 10.09 -1.44
C GLN A 147 -10.54 10.12 -2.34
N TYR A 148 -9.86 8.98 -2.42
CA TYR A 148 -8.54 8.87 -3.01
C TYR A 148 -8.54 9.19 -4.51
N LYS A 149 -7.82 10.26 -4.87
CA LYS A 149 -7.63 10.77 -6.22
C LYS A 149 -6.20 11.31 -6.34
N PRO A 150 -5.22 10.48 -6.76
CA PRO A 150 -3.85 10.94 -6.94
C PRO A 150 -3.78 12.07 -7.97
N ALA A 151 -2.90 13.04 -7.74
CA ALA A 151 -2.68 14.14 -8.67
C ALA A 151 -1.95 13.65 -9.93
N LYS A 152 -2.16 14.34 -11.05
CA LYS A 152 -1.37 14.16 -12.27
C LYS A 152 -0.07 14.95 -12.18
#